data_AF-W9WQP2-F1
#
_entry.id   AF-W9WQP2-F1
#
_cell.length_a   1.000
_cell.length_b   1.000
_cell.length_c   1.000
_cell.angle_alpha   90.00
_cell.angle_beta   90.00
_cell.angle_gamma   90.00
#
_symmetry.space_group_name_H-M   'P 1'
#
loop_
_entity.id
_entity.type
_entity.pdbx_description
1 polymer ?
#
loop_
_entity_poly.entity_id
_entity_poly.type
_entity_poly.pdbx_seq_one_letter_code
_entity_poly.pdbx_strand_id
1 'polypeptide(L)'
;MSGGPWRTRLRNELCPSILRFRFIYRSWSSSPLQAAKRGRLPTYAKPAKPKTPGAALETVAKSEQTLGKDGSYYISPDLASALHGLGFFSIPTVVKVLRRLCQELKQAPPANALLSATTQQRFIQLSEEGLGSAEVALMRDPQILRKAFHSLGQNAFHTQNRKGQEGCDALRMTFFAGETDAGVDAAAAEIALGNAMGRQENRLSPRISDFIKAKALQRSDWRAITLYLDEMSTKSGTEASARENYNLAKDLVDMVEPSKQLRRQNPSLLQNYKLPWRVLHDAADSYLSYLDQGPAYDQVQSDLESAIRDGLFKFSDLAAAPFALRQPGVIEKHSKEWLELATQSASAGDPDSALQLAFYHLRKDGWRPVEPNKKRRDWTGIEWLAVSAALSAPETGSMAVKYLGLAHLLREHGYADEGISWIDFAKESIGEAGLDPENKWHNYLGEFQQAWKDTDESLKKYEKSSNEFLAQLEQT
;
A
#
# COMPACT_ATOMS: atom_id res chain seq x y z
N MET A 1 13.17 15.60 40.39
CA MET A 1 13.71 14.28 40.81
C MET A 1 14.09 13.52 39.55
N SER A 2 15.35 13.11 39.46
CA SER A 2 16.04 12.55 38.30
C SER A 2 15.51 11.16 37.91
N GLY A 3 14.78 11.08 36.79
CA GLY A 3 14.34 9.83 36.18
C GLY A 3 15.43 9.24 35.29
N GLY A 4 15.99 8.10 35.70
CA GLY A 4 17.17 7.48 35.11
C GLY A 4 17.00 6.77 33.75
N PRO A 5 18.08 6.12 33.25
CA PRO A 5 18.26 5.67 31.86
C PRO A 5 17.38 4.49 31.40
N TRP A 6 16.45 4.04 32.23
CA TRP A 6 15.60 2.88 31.98
C TRP A 6 14.32 3.19 31.18
N ARG A 7 13.87 4.46 31.19
CA ARG A 7 12.72 4.91 30.36
C ARG A 7 13.02 4.88 28.86
N THR A 8 14.29 4.95 28.48
CA THR A 8 14.72 5.04 27.07
C THR A 8 14.90 3.68 26.40
N ARG A 9 15.14 2.60 27.18
CA ARG A 9 15.39 1.26 26.62
C ARG A 9 14.11 0.53 26.19
N LEU A 10 13.03 0.63 26.97
CA LEU A 10 11.73 0.03 26.63
C LEU A 10 11.04 0.73 25.45
N ARG A 11 11.24 2.05 25.30
CA ARG A 11 10.68 2.83 24.18
C ARG A 11 11.23 2.36 22.83
N ASN A 12 12.51 1.96 22.77
CA ASN A 12 13.16 1.54 21.53
C ASN A 12 13.03 0.03 21.23
N GLU A 13 12.76 -0.82 22.23
CA GLU A 13 12.63 -2.28 22.03
C GLU A 13 11.17 -2.74 21.77
N LEU A 14 10.16 -1.94 22.13
CA LEU A 14 8.74 -2.29 21.95
C LEU A 14 8.01 -1.48 20.87
N CYS A 15 8.48 -0.27 20.57
CA CYS A 15 7.94 0.56 19.49
C CYS A 15 9.08 1.31 18.80
N PRO A 16 9.63 0.84 17.66
CA PRO A 16 10.43 1.73 16.84
C PRO A 16 9.51 2.87 16.36
N SER A 17 9.63 4.03 17.00
CA SER A 17 9.01 5.27 16.58
C SER A 17 9.70 5.73 15.31
N ILE A 18 9.24 5.20 14.16
CA ILE A 18 9.23 5.74 12.79
C ILE A 18 8.59 4.62 11.97
N LEU A 19 7.26 4.54 11.91
CA LEU A 19 6.58 3.80 10.85
C LEU A 19 5.30 4.57 10.50
N ARG A 20 5.36 5.29 9.39
CA ARG A 20 4.19 5.92 8.78
C ARG A 20 3.16 4.83 8.48
N PHE A 21 1.97 4.99 9.06
CA PHE A 21 0.79 4.24 8.69
C PHE A 21 0.57 4.32 7.18
N ARG A 22 0.95 3.27 6.46
CA ARG A 22 0.35 2.96 5.17
C ARG A 22 -0.75 1.96 5.47
N PHE A 23 -1.99 2.33 5.18
CA PHE A 23 -3.07 1.38 4.98
C PHE A 23 -2.59 0.33 3.96
N ILE A 24 -2.13 -0.81 4.45
CA ILE A 24 -2.00 -1.99 3.60
C ILE A 24 -3.44 -2.43 3.38
N TYR A 25 -4.04 -1.99 2.27
CA TYR A 25 -5.20 -2.67 1.71
C TYR A 25 -4.76 -4.10 1.41
N ARG A 26 -4.94 -5.00 2.39
CA ARG A 26 -4.96 -6.43 2.10
C ARG A 26 -6.21 -6.67 1.27
N SER A 27 -6.04 -6.87 -0.03
CA SER A 27 -7.00 -7.68 -0.77
C SER A 27 -7.19 -8.96 0.03
N TRP A 28 -8.42 -9.36 0.30
CA TRP A 28 -8.79 -10.65 0.89
C TRP A 28 -8.42 -11.81 -0.07
N SER A 29 -7.15 -11.94 -0.43
CA SER A 29 -6.64 -13.02 -1.27
C SER A 29 -5.13 -13.23 -1.07
N SER A 30 -4.83 -14.31 -0.36
CA SER A 30 -3.66 -15.18 -0.46
C SER A 30 -2.28 -14.58 -0.15
N SER A 31 -1.72 -15.01 0.99
CA SER A 31 -0.26 -15.00 1.17
C SER A 31 0.41 -15.94 0.14
N PRO A 32 1.71 -15.75 -0.18
CA PRO A 32 2.48 -16.65 -1.04
C PRO A 32 2.43 -18.13 -0.59
N LEU A 33 2.33 -18.36 0.72
CA LEU A 33 2.18 -19.68 1.34
C LEU A 33 0.82 -20.34 1.04
N GLN A 34 -0.26 -19.57 0.92
CA GLN A 34 -1.57 -20.10 0.49
C GLN A 34 -1.65 -20.37 -1.02
N ALA A 35 -0.93 -19.58 -1.84
CA ALA A 35 -0.79 -19.85 -3.28
C ALA A 35 -0.05 -21.18 -3.53
N ALA A 36 0.99 -21.48 -2.74
CA ALA A 36 1.71 -22.75 -2.81
C ALA A 36 0.85 -23.98 -2.45
N LYS A 37 -0.15 -23.82 -1.57
CA LYS A 37 -1.12 -24.89 -1.23
C LYS A 37 -2.14 -25.15 -2.35
N ARG A 38 -2.51 -24.15 -3.15
CA ARG A 38 -3.43 -24.29 -4.30
C ARG A 38 -2.79 -24.86 -5.56
N GLY A 39 -1.46 -24.80 -5.67
CA GLY A 39 -0.70 -25.40 -6.77
C GLY A 39 -0.50 -26.91 -6.67
N ARG A 40 -0.89 -27.55 -5.56
CA ARG A 40 -0.87 -29.01 -5.44
C ARG A 40 -2.07 -29.59 -6.18
N LEU A 41 -1.79 -30.30 -7.28
CA LEU A 41 -2.78 -31.16 -7.91
C LEU A 41 -3.35 -32.13 -6.84
N PRO A 42 -4.69 -32.31 -6.77
CA PRO A 42 -5.29 -33.25 -5.84
C PRO A 42 -4.69 -34.64 -6.03
N THR A 43 -4.40 -35.35 -4.94
CA THR A 43 -3.73 -36.66 -4.90
C THR A 43 -4.37 -37.75 -5.77
N TYR A 44 -5.59 -37.52 -6.28
CA TYR A 44 -6.35 -38.46 -7.11
C TYR A 44 -6.68 -37.96 -8.53
N ALA A 45 -6.14 -36.82 -8.97
CA ALA A 45 -6.31 -36.36 -10.35
C ALA A 45 -5.32 -37.06 -11.29
N LYS A 46 -5.75 -38.14 -11.96
CA LYS A 46 -4.96 -38.74 -13.05
C LYS A 46 -5.01 -37.82 -14.29
N PRO A 47 -3.87 -37.40 -14.86
CA PRO A 47 -3.87 -36.65 -16.11
C PRO A 47 -4.41 -37.52 -17.24
N ALA A 48 -5.41 -36.99 -17.96
CA ALA A 48 -5.88 -37.61 -19.19
C ALA A 48 -4.76 -37.53 -20.24
N LYS A 49 -4.28 -38.68 -20.72
CA LYS A 49 -3.35 -38.73 -21.85
C LYS A 49 -4.12 -38.40 -23.13
N PRO A 50 -3.83 -37.28 -23.82
CA PRO A 50 -4.39 -37.07 -25.15
C PRO A 50 -3.80 -38.10 -26.12
N LYS A 51 -4.65 -38.66 -26.98
CA LYS A 51 -4.25 -39.53 -28.08
C LYS A 51 -3.37 -38.74 -29.05
N THR A 52 -2.25 -39.34 -29.43
CA THR A 52 -1.26 -38.82 -30.39
C THR A 52 -1.92 -38.44 -31.72
N PRO A 53 -1.80 -37.18 -32.20
CA PRO A 53 -2.02 -36.86 -33.60
C PRO A 53 -0.73 -37.16 -34.39
N GLY A 54 -0.90 -37.71 -35.59
CA GLY A 54 0.19 -38.19 -36.45
C GLY A 54 1.15 -37.11 -36.96
N ALA A 55 2.29 -37.58 -37.47
CA ALA A 55 3.53 -36.88 -37.82
C ALA A 55 3.46 -35.72 -38.86
N ALA A 56 2.27 -35.25 -39.25
CA ALA A 56 2.10 -34.09 -40.13
C ALA A 56 1.84 -32.77 -39.37
N LEU A 57 1.57 -32.84 -38.05
CA LEU A 57 1.34 -31.65 -37.19
C LEU A 57 2.59 -31.17 -36.45
N GLU A 58 3.70 -31.92 -36.50
CA GLU A 58 4.94 -31.56 -35.79
C GLU A 58 5.71 -30.38 -36.44
N THR A 59 5.51 -30.12 -37.73
CA THR A 59 6.19 -29.02 -38.43
C THR A 59 5.50 -27.66 -38.22
N VAL A 60 4.17 -27.63 -38.07
CA VAL A 60 3.44 -26.39 -37.71
C VAL A 60 3.60 -26.07 -36.22
N ALA A 61 3.63 -27.09 -35.36
CA ALA A 61 3.84 -26.92 -33.92
C ALA A 61 5.22 -26.35 -33.55
N LYS A 62 6.25 -26.56 -34.37
CA LYS A 62 7.60 -25.97 -34.13
C LYS A 62 7.66 -24.47 -34.41
N SER A 63 6.77 -23.93 -35.25
CA SER A 63 6.65 -22.48 -35.48
C SER A 63 5.85 -21.77 -34.38
N GLU A 64 4.90 -22.45 -33.75
CA GLU A 64 4.14 -21.90 -32.62
C GLU A 64 4.87 -22.09 -31.27
N GLN A 65 5.73 -23.11 -31.12
CA GLN A 65 6.47 -23.37 -29.89
C GLN A 65 7.58 -22.35 -29.57
N THR A 66 8.08 -21.59 -30.55
CA THR A 66 9.01 -20.47 -30.28
C THR A 66 8.31 -19.22 -29.75
N LEU A 67 6.97 -19.12 -29.87
CA LEU A 67 6.16 -17.99 -29.38
C LEU A 67 5.29 -18.34 -28.15
N GLY A 68 5.29 -19.59 -27.71
CA GLY A 68 4.37 -20.13 -26.70
C GLY A 68 4.78 -19.99 -25.22
N LYS A 69 5.85 -19.26 -24.89
CA LYS A 69 6.26 -19.03 -23.47
C LYS A 69 5.81 -17.69 -22.88
N ASP A 70 5.04 -16.90 -23.62
CA ASP A 70 4.40 -15.71 -23.07
C ASP A 70 3.06 -16.10 -22.44
N GLY A 71 3.00 -16.08 -21.09
CA GLY A 71 1.74 -16.24 -20.36
C GLY A 71 0.65 -15.29 -20.85
N SER A 72 -0.63 -15.59 -20.57
CA SER A 72 -1.77 -14.78 -21.02
C SER A 72 -1.59 -13.30 -20.67
N TYR A 73 -1.48 -12.44 -21.69
CA TYR A 73 -1.35 -11.00 -21.56
C TYR A 73 -2.67 -10.35 -21.99
N TYR A 74 -3.25 -9.55 -21.10
CA TYR A 74 -4.50 -8.86 -21.38
C TYR A 74 -4.22 -7.62 -22.22
N ILE A 75 -4.95 -7.47 -23.33
CA ILE A 75 -4.91 -6.30 -24.19
C ILE A 75 -6.12 -5.45 -23.84
N SER A 76 -5.91 -4.29 -23.19
CA SER A 76 -7.02 -3.40 -22.86
C SER A 76 -7.63 -2.78 -24.12
N PRO A 77 -8.91 -2.34 -24.06
CA PRO A 77 -9.52 -1.54 -25.12
C PRO A 77 -8.69 -0.30 -25.46
N ASP A 78 -8.09 0.34 -24.46
CA ASP A 78 -7.23 1.53 -24.65
C ASP A 78 -5.98 1.21 -25.47
N LEU A 79 -5.31 0.09 -25.17
CA LEU A 79 -4.14 -0.36 -25.94
C LEU A 79 -4.54 -0.72 -27.37
N ALA A 80 -5.64 -1.44 -27.55
CA ALA A 80 -6.12 -1.83 -28.87
C ALA A 80 -6.49 -0.60 -29.71
N SER A 81 -7.20 0.36 -29.12
CA SER A 81 -7.59 1.62 -29.75
C SER A 81 -6.36 2.47 -30.11
N ALA A 82 -5.40 2.61 -29.19
CA ALA A 82 -4.17 3.37 -29.42
C ALA A 82 -3.35 2.77 -30.57
N LEU A 83 -3.17 1.45 -30.59
CA LEU A 83 -2.44 0.76 -31.66
C LEU A 83 -3.18 0.84 -33.00
N HIS A 84 -4.51 0.71 -33.01
CA HIS A 84 -5.30 0.93 -34.21
C HIS A 84 -5.18 2.38 -34.73
N GLY A 85 -5.20 3.36 -33.83
CA GLY A 85 -5.00 4.78 -34.18
C GLY A 85 -3.61 5.08 -34.75
N LEU A 86 -2.61 4.25 -34.45
CA LEU A 86 -1.26 4.30 -35.03
C LEU A 86 -1.15 3.56 -36.39
N GLY A 87 -2.23 2.93 -36.86
CA GLY A 87 -2.28 2.24 -38.15
C GLY A 87 -2.02 0.72 -38.08
N PHE A 88 -1.93 0.14 -36.88
CA PHE A 88 -1.81 -1.32 -36.72
C PHE A 88 -3.17 -2.00 -36.88
N PHE A 89 -3.19 -3.19 -37.45
CA PHE A 89 -4.41 -3.97 -37.68
C PHE A 89 -4.36 -5.34 -36.99
N SER A 90 -3.18 -5.97 -36.91
CA SER A 90 -2.98 -7.27 -36.27
C SER A 90 -2.67 -7.12 -34.77
N ILE A 91 -3.55 -6.45 -34.01
CA ILE A 91 -3.29 -6.03 -32.61
C ILE A 91 -2.68 -7.13 -31.73
N PRO A 92 -3.20 -8.37 -31.67
CA PRO A 92 -2.60 -9.41 -30.82
C PRO A 92 -1.16 -9.75 -31.21
N THR A 93 -0.86 -9.74 -32.51
CA THR A 93 0.47 -10.04 -33.05
C THR A 93 1.44 -8.89 -32.81
N VAL A 94 0.99 -7.65 -33.06
CA VAL A 94 1.76 -6.43 -32.77
C VAL A 94 2.14 -6.35 -31.29
N VAL A 95 1.20 -6.63 -30.39
CA VAL A 95 1.50 -6.67 -28.94
C VAL A 95 2.56 -7.72 -28.61
N LYS A 96 2.48 -8.93 -29.18
CA LYS A 96 3.52 -9.97 -28.97
C LYS A 96 4.89 -9.50 -29.44
N VAL A 97 4.97 -8.87 -30.62
CA VAL A 97 6.22 -8.35 -31.17
C VAL A 97 6.78 -7.21 -30.32
N LEU A 98 5.96 -6.25 -29.91
CA LEU A 98 6.38 -5.14 -29.04
C LEU A 98 6.92 -5.64 -27.69
N ARG A 99 6.25 -6.63 -27.08
CA ARG A 99 6.70 -7.27 -25.84
C ARG A 99 8.05 -7.97 -26.00
N ARG A 100 8.21 -8.75 -27.08
CA ARG A 100 9.49 -9.41 -27.41
C ARG A 100 10.60 -8.38 -27.63
N LEU A 101 10.33 -7.31 -28.37
CA LEU A 101 11.29 -6.21 -28.54
C LEU A 101 11.66 -5.56 -27.21
N CYS A 102 10.69 -5.27 -26.34
CA CYS A 102 10.96 -4.72 -25.01
C CYS A 102 11.87 -5.63 -24.18
N GLN A 103 11.65 -6.94 -24.22
CA GLN A 103 12.47 -7.92 -23.50
C GLN A 103 13.91 -8.02 -24.02
N GLU A 104 14.13 -7.83 -25.32
CA GLU A 104 15.45 -7.83 -25.93
C GLU A 104 16.17 -6.49 -25.73
N LEU A 105 15.44 -5.38 -25.86
CA LEU A 105 15.96 -4.01 -25.74
C LEU A 105 16.35 -3.63 -24.31
N LYS A 106 15.82 -4.32 -23.28
CA LYS A 106 16.22 -4.08 -21.88
C LYS A 106 17.72 -4.32 -21.63
N GLN A 107 18.38 -5.09 -22.50
CA GLN A 107 19.82 -5.33 -22.42
C GLN A 107 20.65 -4.16 -22.96
N ALA A 108 20.01 -3.23 -23.68
CA ALA A 108 20.64 -2.02 -24.18
C ALA A 108 20.46 -0.84 -23.19
N PRO A 109 21.35 0.18 -23.25
CA PRO A 109 21.13 1.43 -22.52
C PRO A 109 19.76 2.02 -22.88
N PRO A 110 18.89 2.32 -21.89
CA PRO A 110 17.53 2.79 -22.15
C PRO A 110 17.42 4.01 -23.06
N ALA A 111 18.43 4.90 -23.04
CA ALA A 111 18.49 6.09 -23.88
C ALA A 111 18.60 5.80 -25.39
N ASN A 112 19.15 4.65 -25.77
CA ASN A 112 19.39 4.27 -27.16
C ASN A 112 18.50 3.10 -27.61
N ALA A 113 17.62 2.58 -26.73
CA ALA A 113 16.86 1.37 -26.96
C ALA A 113 15.95 1.49 -28.20
N LEU A 114 15.10 2.53 -28.27
CA LEU A 114 14.18 2.71 -29.41
C LEU A 114 14.88 3.15 -30.70
N LEU A 115 16.00 3.86 -30.58
CA LEU A 115 16.87 4.12 -31.73
C LEU A 115 17.46 2.80 -32.26
N SER A 116 17.93 1.93 -31.38
CA SER A 116 18.47 0.62 -31.76
C SER A 116 17.40 -0.25 -32.41
N ALA A 117 16.17 -0.22 -31.88
CA ALA A 117 15.04 -0.97 -32.41
C ALA A 117 14.71 -0.63 -33.87
N THR A 118 14.90 0.63 -34.28
CA THR A 118 14.60 1.12 -35.63
C THR A 118 15.80 1.06 -36.58
N THR A 119 17.02 0.91 -36.07
CA THR A 119 18.25 1.00 -36.87
C THR A 119 19.04 -0.30 -36.98
N GLN A 120 18.95 -1.21 -35.99
CA GLN A 120 19.71 -2.46 -36.00
C GLN A 120 18.93 -3.58 -36.66
N GLN A 121 19.59 -4.28 -37.60
CA GLN A 121 18.97 -5.33 -38.40
C GLN A 121 18.35 -6.45 -37.56
N ARG A 122 18.94 -6.79 -36.41
CA ARG A 122 18.40 -7.82 -35.50
C ARG A 122 16.99 -7.49 -35.01
N PHE A 123 16.71 -6.25 -34.65
CA PHE A 123 15.38 -5.85 -34.15
C PHE A 123 14.36 -5.67 -35.28
N ILE A 124 14.84 -5.26 -36.46
CA ILE A 124 14.03 -5.20 -37.67
C ILE A 124 13.55 -6.60 -38.06
N GLN A 125 14.46 -7.59 -38.07
CA GLN A 125 14.14 -8.99 -38.35
C GLN A 125 13.08 -9.56 -37.38
N LEU A 126 13.16 -9.22 -36.09
CA LEU A 126 12.13 -9.62 -35.11
C LEU A 126 10.73 -9.09 -35.44
N SER A 127 10.64 -7.93 -36.08
CA SER A 127 9.36 -7.37 -36.53
C SER A 127 8.88 -8.05 -37.81
N GLU A 128 9.79 -8.33 -38.74
CA GLU A 128 9.51 -9.04 -40.00
C GLU A 128 9.08 -10.50 -39.80
N GLU A 129 9.58 -11.18 -38.76
CA GLU A 129 9.18 -12.54 -38.41
C GLU A 129 7.70 -12.65 -38.03
N GLY A 130 7.10 -11.57 -37.50
CA GLY A 130 5.76 -11.59 -36.92
C GLY A 130 4.71 -10.74 -37.65
N LEU A 131 5.11 -9.71 -38.39
CA LEU A 131 4.20 -8.69 -38.94
C LEU A 131 4.24 -8.62 -40.46
N GLY A 132 3.13 -8.16 -41.06
CA GLY A 132 3.08 -7.86 -42.48
C GLY A 132 3.92 -6.63 -42.85
N SER A 133 4.31 -6.51 -44.13
CA SER A 133 5.21 -5.45 -44.62
C SER A 133 4.76 -4.03 -44.26
N ALA A 134 3.45 -3.76 -44.27
CA ALA A 134 2.89 -2.48 -43.88
C ALA A 134 3.09 -2.18 -42.37
N GLU A 135 2.86 -3.15 -41.49
CA GLU A 135 3.04 -2.98 -40.04
C GLU A 135 4.52 -2.95 -39.64
N VAL A 136 5.39 -3.67 -40.36
CA VAL A 136 6.84 -3.56 -40.20
C VAL A 136 7.31 -2.14 -40.52
N ALA A 137 6.76 -1.50 -41.55
CA ALA A 137 7.12 -0.11 -41.86
C ALA A 137 6.75 0.85 -40.71
N LEU A 138 5.60 0.63 -40.05
CA LEU A 138 5.19 1.39 -38.86
C LEU A 138 6.14 1.15 -37.67
N MET A 139 6.62 -0.09 -37.48
CA MET A 139 7.59 -0.43 -36.42
C MET A 139 8.97 0.20 -36.64
N ARG A 140 9.31 0.56 -37.89
CA ARG A 140 10.56 1.25 -38.23
C ARG A 140 10.47 2.77 -38.03
N ASP A 141 9.27 3.34 -37.92
CA ASP A 141 9.09 4.76 -37.61
C ASP A 141 9.33 5.01 -36.10
N PRO A 142 10.36 5.80 -35.74
CA PRO A 142 10.67 6.09 -34.34
C PRO A 142 9.56 6.82 -33.59
N GLN A 143 8.71 7.61 -34.26
CA GLN A 143 7.60 8.31 -33.61
C GLN A 143 6.47 7.34 -33.28
N ILE A 144 6.11 6.46 -34.22
CA ILE A 144 5.08 5.45 -34.03
C ILE A 144 5.52 4.44 -32.98
N LEU A 145 6.77 3.96 -33.08
CA LEU A 145 7.31 3.00 -32.12
C LEU A 145 7.33 3.55 -30.69
N ARG A 146 7.66 4.84 -30.50
CA ARG A 146 7.58 5.50 -29.18
C ARG A 146 6.17 5.46 -28.60
N LYS A 147 5.17 5.86 -29.38
CA LYS A 147 3.75 5.86 -28.93
C LYS A 147 3.22 4.44 -28.68
N ALA A 148 3.63 3.48 -29.51
CA ALA A 148 3.27 2.07 -29.35
C ALA A 148 3.86 1.48 -28.06
N PHE A 149 5.13 1.77 -27.77
CA PHE A 149 5.77 1.36 -26.51
C PHE A 149 5.19 2.08 -25.29
N HIS A 150 4.79 3.36 -25.42
CA HIS A 150 4.17 4.09 -24.31
C HIS A 150 2.84 3.45 -23.94
N SER A 151 2.00 3.17 -24.94
CA SER A 151 0.72 2.49 -24.76
C SER A 151 0.90 1.07 -24.19
N LEU A 152 1.89 0.31 -24.68
CA LEU A 152 2.24 -1.00 -24.12
C LEU A 152 2.64 -0.90 -22.64
N GLY A 153 3.48 0.09 -22.32
CA GLY A 153 3.93 0.39 -20.98
C GLY A 153 2.78 0.66 -20.03
N GLN A 154 1.81 1.49 -20.44
CA GLN A 154 0.60 1.76 -19.66
C GLN A 154 -0.25 0.49 -19.46
N ASN A 155 -0.47 -0.30 -20.51
CA ASN A 155 -1.27 -1.52 -20.43
C ASN A 155 -0.65 -2.59 -19.53
N ALA A 156 0.69 -2.64 -19.42
CA ALA A 156 1.37 -3.56 -18.50
C ALA A 156 1.05 -3.30 -17.02
N PHE A 157 0.56 -2.10 -16.67
CA PHE A 157 0.07 -1.74 -15.33
C PHE A 157 -1.45 -1.83 -15.19
N HIS A 158 -2.16 -2.35 -16.20
CA HIS A 158 -3.56 -2.71 -16.05
C HIS A 158 -3.72 -3.77 -14.95
N THR A 159 -4.76 -3.69 -14.12
CA THR A 159 -5.01 -4.64 -12.99
C THR A 159 -4.97 -6.13 -13.37
N GLN A 160 -5.31 -6.46 -14.62
CA GLN A 160 -5.26 -7.83 -15.16
C GLN A 160 -3.85 -8.28 -15.57
N ASN A 161 -2.92 -7.36 -15.80
CA ASN A 161 -1.53 -7.62 -16.17
C ASN A 161 -0.64 -7.54 -14.92
N ARG A 162 -0.22 -8.69 -14.39
CA ARG A 162 0.58 -8.77 -13.14
C ARG A 162 2.09 -8.67 -13.34
N LYS A 163 2.56 -7.93 -14.35
CA LYS A 163 4.00 -7.79 -14.69
C LYS A 163 4.39 -6.33 -14.91
N GLY A 164 4.70 -5.61 -13.83
CA GLY A 164 5.04 -4.18 -13.90
C GLY A 164 6.45 -3.87 -14.43
N GLN A 165 7.40 -4.81 -14.35
CA GLN A 165 8.80 -4.55 -14.75
C GLN A 165 8.94 -4.28 -16.25
N GLU A 166 8.34 -5.13 -17.09
CA GLU A 166 8.33 -4.97 -18.56
C GLU A 166 7.67 -3.64 -18.95
N GLY A 167 6.57 -3.27 -18.29
CA GLY A 167 5.92 -1.99 -18.48
C GLY A 167 6.79 -0.80 -18.11
N CYS A 168 7.45 -0.88 -16.95
CA CYS A 168 8.35 0.16 -16.48
C CYS A 168 9.51 0.37 -17.45
N ASP A 169 10.14 -0.69 -17.93
CA ASP A 169 11.22 -0.61 -18.91
C ASP A 169 10.74 0.05 -20.22
N ALA A 170 9.55 -0.32 -20.73
CA ALA A 170 8.96 0.33 -21.91
C ALA A 170 8.71 1.84 -21.70
N LEU A 171 8.19 2.24 -20.54
CA LEU A 171 7.97 3.65 -20.19
C LEU A 171 9.28 4.44 -20.06
N ARG A 172 10.33 3.83 -19.52
CA ARG A 172 11.66 4.45 -19.43
C ARG A 172 12.30 4.65 -20.79
N MET A 173 12.24 3.63 -21.65
CA MET A 173 12.78 3.70 -23.02
C MET A 173 12.07 4.77 -23.85
N THR A 174 10.76 4.89 -23.72
CA THR A 174 9.97 5.91 -24.43
C THR A 174 10.25 7.32 -23.93
N PHE A 175 10.33 7.51 -22.62
CA PHE A 175 10.73 8.78 -22.04
C PHE A 175 12.10 9.23 -22.54
N PHE A 176 13.12 8.35 -22.49
CA PHE A 176 14.46 8.74 -22.94
C PHE A 176 14.58 8.92 -24.45
N ALA A 177 13.66 8.35 -25.23
CA ALA A 177 13.53 8.62 -26.65
C ALA A 177 12.75 9.92 -26.95
N GLY A 178 12.39 10.70 -25.93
CA GLY A 178 11.82 12.05 -26.07
C GLY A 178 10.30 12.14 -25.97
N GLU A 179 9.61 11.09 -25.52
CA GLU A 179 8.17 11.16 -25.20
C GLU A 179 7.97 11.69 -23.78
N THR A 180 7.62 12.97 -23.63
CA THR A 180 7.60 13.63 -22.31
C THR A 180 6.48 13.14 -21.39
N ASP A 181 5.36 12.71 -21.96
CA ASP A 181 4.24 12.18 -21.18
C ASP A 181 4.58 10.82 -20.56
N ALA A 182 5.38 10.01 -21.27
CA ALA A 182 5.91 8.76 -20.72
C ALA A 182 6.82 8.98 -19.50
N GLY A 183 7.39 10.17 -19.32
CA GLY A 183 8.21 10.49 -18.15
C GLY A 183 7.43 10.49 -16.83
N VAL A 184 6.19 11.00 -16.84
CA VAL A 184 5.30 10.99 -15.67
C VAL A 184 4.82 9.58 -15.36
N ASP A 185 4.45 8.82 -16.40
CA ASP A 185 4.03 7.42 -16.27
C ASP A 185 5.19 6.52 -15.81
N ALA A 186 6.41 6.74 -16.30
CA ALA A 186 7.61 6.03 -15.87
C ALA A 186 7.92 6.29 -14.39
N ALA A 187 7.75 7.51 -13.91
CA ALA A 187 7.90 7.83 -12.49
C ALA A 187 6.85 7.11 -11.62
N ALA A 188 5.58 7.12 -12.04
CA ALA A 188 4.53 6.37 -11.35
C ALA A 188 4.82 4.87 -11.33
N ALA A 189 5.33 4.32 -12.44
CA ALA A 189 5.74 2.92 -12.57
C ALA A 189 6.88 2.55 -11.62
N GLU A 190 7.94 3.36 -11.55
CA GLU A 190 9.09 3.15 -10.66
C GLU A 190 8.68 3.22 -9.17
N ILE A 191 7.83 4.18 -8.79
CA ILE A 191 7.29 4.27 -7.43
C ILE A 191 6.42 3.06 -7.09
N ALA A 192 5.54 2.63 -8.00
CA ALA A 192 4.67 1.46 -7.78
C ALA A 192 5.48 0.18 -7.58
N LEU A 193 6.50 -0.06 -8.42
CA LEU A 193 7.41 -1.19 -8.29
C LEU A 193 8.26 -1.11 -7.01
N GLY A 194 8.79 0.09 -6.69
CA GLY A 194 9.54 0.32 -5.46
C GLY A 194 8.73 -0.02 -4.22
N ASN A 195 7.47 0.42 -4.17
CA ASN A 195 6.53 0.10 -3.09
C ASN A 195 6.28 -1.41 -2.99
N ALA A 196 6.06 -2.10 -4.11
CA ALA A 196 5.85 -3.56 -4.13
C ALA A 196 7.07 -4.35 -3.65
N MET A 197 8.27 -3.82 -3.84
CA MET A 197 9.53 -4.40 -3.35
C MET A 197 9.90 -3.95 -1.93
N GLY A 198 9.06 -3.15 -1.26
CA GLY A 198 9.34 -2.63 0.08
C GLY A 198 10.46 -1.58 0.14
N ARG A 199 10.85 -0.97 -0.99
CA ARG A 199 11.85 0.09 -1.03
C ARG A 199 11.26 1.37 -0.45
N GLN A 200 11.88 1.90 0.59
CA GLN A 200 11.42 3.11 1.26
C GLN A 200 12.10 4.39 0.75
N GLU A 201 13.30 4.31 0.17
CA GLU A 201 14.05 5.48 -0.32
C GLU A 201 14.57 5.28 -1.75
N ASN A 202 14.80 6.39 -2.45
CA ASN A 202 15.36 6.46 -3.82
C ASN A 202 14.66 5.51 -4.79
N ARG A 203 13.32 5.61 -4.82
CA ARG A 203 12.49 4.74 -5.67
C ARG A 203 12.62 5.11 -7.15
N LEU A 204 12.89 6.38 -7.43
CA LEU A 204 13.06 6.92 -8.76
C LEU A 204 14.51 6.85 -9.24
N SER A 205 14.69 6.54 -10.52
CA SER A 205 15.98 6.66 -11.20
C SER A 205 16.38 8.15 -11.35
N PRO A 206 17.68 8.50 -11.30
CA PRO A 206 18.12 9.89 -11.20
C PRO A 206 17.54 10.82 -12.27
N ARG A 207 17.55 10.38 -13.54
CA ARG A 207 17.07 11.17 -14.67
C ARG A 207 15.55 11.40 -14.64
N ILE A 208 14.78 10.44 -14.12
CA ILE A 208 13.34 10.58 -13.93
C ILE A 208 13.05 11.46 -12.71
N SER A 209 13.81 11.30 -11.62
CA SER A 209 13.72 12.16 -10.45
C SER A 209 13.93 13.64 -10.80
N ASP A 210 14.98 13.95 -11.57
CA ASP A 210 15.28 15.33 -12.00
C ASP A 210 14.16 15.90 -12.91
N PHE A 211 13.65 15.07 -13.83
CA PHE A 211 12.54 15.44 -14.70
C PHE A 211 11.27 15.75 -13.92
N ILE A 212 10.89 14.88 -12.97
CA ILE A 212 9.69 15.06 -12.14
C ILE A 212 9.85 16.28 -11.24
N LYS A 213 11.02 16.49 -10.65
CA LYS A 213 11.30 17.70 -9.86
C LYS A 213 11.13 18.96 -10.72
N ALA A 214 11.74 19.01 -11.90
CA ALA A 214 11.63 20.16 -12.79
C ALA A 214 10.18 20.42 -13.21
N LYS A 215 9.43 19.37 -13.58
CA LYS A 215 8.03 19.46 -14.00
C LYS A 215 7.09 19.85 -12.85
N ALA A 216 7.33 19.36 -11.64
CA ALA A 216 6.58 19.73 -10.44
C ALA A 216 6.79 21.22 -10.09
N LEU A 217 8.03 21.70 -10.16
CA LEU A 217 8.36 23.10 -9.87
C LEU A 217 7.81 24.09 -10.90
N GLN A 218 7.47 23.63 -12.11
CA GLN A 218 6.73 24.43 -13.11
C GLN A 218 5.26 24.65 -12.74
N ARG A 219 4.72 23.91 -11.76
CA ARG A 219 3.34 24.04 -11.24
C ARG A 219 2.24 23.89 -12.31
N SER A 220 2.50 23.12 -13.36
CA SER A 220 1.58 22.95 -14.50
C SER A 220 0.98 21.55 -14.62
N ASP A 221 1.57 20.53 -13.99
CA ASP A 221 1.09 19.15 -14.02
C ASP A 221 0.92 18.62 -12.59
N TRP A 222 -0.33 18.52 -12.13
CA TRP A 222 -0.66 18.06 -10.79
C TRP A 222 -0.13 16.65 -10.50
N ARG A 223 -0.02 15.78 -11.51
CA ARG A 223 0.50 14.41 -11.34
C ARG A 223 1.99 14.45 -10.99
N ALA A 224 2.74 15.31 -11.66
CA ALA A 224 4.17 15.48 -11.39
C ALA A 224 4.39 16.04 -9.98
N ILE A 225 3.57 17.01 -9.56
CA ILE A 225 3.60 17.56 -8.19
C ILE A 225 3.31 16.45 -7.17
N THR A 226 2.26 15.66 -7.36
CA THR A 226 1.92 14.56 -6.45
C THR A 226 3.03 13.51 -6.34
N LEU A 227 3.64 13.11 -7.47
CA LEU A 227 4.74 12.15 -7.48
C LEU A 227 6.00 12.71 -6.81
N TYR A 228 6.32 13.98 -7.07
CA TYR A 228 7.43 14.68 -6.44
C TYR A 228 7.25 14.73 -4.92
N LEU A 229 6.08 15.15 -4.44
CA LEU A 229 5.78 15.25 -3.01
C LEU A 229 5.71 13.88 -2.33
N ASP A 230 5.21 12.83 -2.99
CA ASP A 230 5.28 11.46 -2.45
C ASP A 230 6.73 11.00 -2.28
N GLU A 231 7.60 11.26 -3.25
CA GLU A 231 9.03 10.91 -3.16
C GLU A 231 9.79 11.75 -2.13
N MET A 232 9.47 13.04 -2.00
CA MET A 232 10.08 13.88 -0.98
C MET A 232 9.60 13.52 0.42
N SER A 233 8.36 13.02 0.56
CA SER A 233 7.86 12.61 1.86
C SER A 233 8.79 11.56 2.48
N THR A 234 9.33 10.61 1.71
CA THR A 234 10.14 9.52 2.25
C THR A 234 11.58 9.92 2.59
N LYS A 235 12.01 11.13 2.24
CA LYS A 235 13.38 11.60 2.45
C LYS A 235 13.45 12.49 3.69
N SER A 236 14.55 12.41 4.44
CA SER A 236 14.84 13.40 5.48
C SER A 236 15.11 14.75 4.82
N GLY A 237 14.37 15.77 5.26
CA GLY A 237 14.43 17.12 4.71
C GLY A 237 15.16 18.10 5.62
N THR A 238 15.44 19.29 5.08
CA THR A 238 15.68 20.49 5.86
C THR A 238 14.38 21.26 6.04
N GLU A 239 14.33 22.17 7.02
CA GLU A 239 13.18 23.09 7.20
C GLU A 239 12.80 23.80 5.89
N ALA A 240 13.80 24.28 5.14
CA ALA A 240 13.58 24.95 3.86
C ALA A 240 12.85 24.04 2.85
N SER A 241 13.27 22.78 2.74
CA SER A 241 12.61 21.81 1.85
C SER A 241 11.21 21.43 2.33
N ALA A 242 10.99 21.32 3.65
CA ALA A 242 9.67 21.03 4.21
C ALA A 242 8.69 22.17 3.92
N ARG A 243 9.15 23.43 4.06
CA ARG A 243 8.38 24.62 3.72
C ARG A 243 8.04 24.70 2.23
N GLU A 244 9.01 24.41 1.35
CA GLU A 244 8.78 24.38 -0.10
C GLU A 244 7.76 23.31 -0.49
N ASN A 245 7.90 22.10 0.06
CA ASN A 245 6.97 21.00 -0.18
C ASN A 245 5.56 21.33 0.31
N TYR A 246 5.45 21.95 1.49
CA TYR A 246 4.17 22.41 2.03
C TYR A 246 3.49 23.42 1.11
N ASN A 247 4.22 24.46 0.66
CA ASN A 247 3.67 25.45 -0.26
C ASN A 247 3.24 24.83 -1.59
N LEU A 248 4.04 23.90 -2.14
CA LEU A 248 3.69 23.20 -3.36
C LEU A 248 2.46 22.28 -3.17
N ALA A 249 2.30 21.68 -1.99
CA ALA A 249 1.12 20.88 -1.66
C ALA A 249 -0.14 21.72 -1.54
N LYS A 250 -0.03 22.98 -1.08
CA LYS A 250 -1.15 23.94 -1.10
C LYS A 250 -1.58 24.25 -2.53
N ASP A 251 -0.63 24.57 -3.41
CA ASP A 251 -0.93 24.82 -4.82
C ASP A 251 -1.63 23.61 -5.48
N LEU A 252 -1.22 22.38 -5.13
CA LEU A 252 -1.83 21.15 -5.65
C LEU A 252 -3.32 21.03 -5.31
N VAL A 253 -3.76 21.48 -4.13
CA VAL A 253 -5.17 21.43 -3.72
C VAL A 253 -6.03 22.30 -4.63
N ASP A 254 -5.52 23.45 -5.05
CA ASP A 254 -6.23 24.37 -5.95
C ASP A 254 -6.24 23.89 -7.42
N MET A 255 -5.30 23.03 -7.79
CA MET A 255 -5.17 22.51 -9.17
C MET A 255 -6.10 21.33 -9.49
N VAL A 256 -6.65 20.64 -8.50
CA VAL A 256 -7.37 19.38 -8.70
C VAL A 256 -8.78 19.46 -8.15
N GLU A 257 -9.77 19.40 -9.04
CA GLU A 257 -11.17 19.35 -8.64
C GLU A 257 -11.50 18.02 -7.93
N PRO A 258 -12.21 18.05 -6.79
CA PRO A 258 -12.71 16.85 -6.14
C PRO A 258 -13.72 16.13 -7.05
N SER A 259 -13.36 14.97 -7.61
CA SER A 259 -14.29 14.14 -8.40
C SER A 259 -14.37 12.71 -7.86
N LYS A 260 -15.60 12.15 -7.82
CA LYS A 260 -15.81 10.73 -7.49
C LYS A 260 -15.23 9.78 -8.55
N GLN A 261 -14.92 10.29 -9.74
CA GLN A 261 -14.34 9.55 -10.87
C GLN A 261 -12.86 9.25 -10.64
N LEU A 262 -12.11 10.15 -9.98
CA LEU A 262 -10.69 9.95 -9.63
C LEU A 262 -10.41 8.63 -8.87
N ARG A 263 -11.38 8.14 -8.07
CA ARG A 263 -11.24 6.85 -7.35
C ARG A 263 -11.79 5.63 -8.05
N ARG A 264 -12.83 5.79 -8.89
CA ARG A 264 -13.68 4.66 -9.32
C ARG A 264 -13.38 4.12 -10.71
N GLN A 265 -12.56 4.81 -11.52
CA GLN A 265 -12.51 4.52 -12.96
C GLN A 265 -11.13 4.19 -13.53
N ASN A 266 -10.08 4.05 -12.72
CA ASN A 266 -8.74 3.83 -13.27
C ASN A 266 -8.33 2.35 -13.13
N PRO A 267 -8.50 1.51 -14.18
CA PRO A 267 -8.00 0.14 -14.16
C PRO A 267 -6.47 0.07 -14.23
N SER A 268 -5.79 1.21 -14.38
CA SER A 268 -4.33 1.34 -14.41
C SER A 268 -3.76 1.64 -13.04
N LEU A 269 -2.83 0.79 -12.59
CA LEU A 269 -2.07 1.00 -11.36
C LEU A 269 -1.18 2.27 -11.40
N LEU A 270 -0.90 2.83 -12.59
CA LEU A 270 -0.13 4.06 -12.75
C LEU A 270 -0.89 5.31 -12.29
N GLN A 271 -2.23 5.24 -12.26
CA GLN A 271 -3.09 6.38 -11.93
C GLN A 271 -3.57 6.36 -10.48
N ASN A 272 -2.99 5.49 -9.63
CA ASN A 272 -3.23 5.43 -8.19
C ASN A 272 -2.45 6.52 -7.45
N TYR A 273 -2.68 7.77 -7.80
CA TYR A 273 -2.06 8.91 -7.13
C TYR A 273 -2.67 9.12 -5.73
N LYS A 274 -1.85 9.59 -4.78
CA LYS A 274 -2.37 10.12 -3.52
C LYS A 274 -3.31 11.29 -3.83
N LEU A 275 -4.42 11.38 -3.10
CA LEU A 275 -5.33 12.51 -3.25
C LEU A 275 -4.71 13.79 -2.71
N PRO A 276 -5.04 14.98 -3.26
CA PRO A 276 -4.43 16.26 -2.86
C PRO A 276 -4.51 16.53 -1.36
N TRP A 277 -5.66 16.25 -0.73
CA TRP A 277 -5.84 16.41 0.71
C TRP A 277 -4.80 15.64 1.52
N ARG A 278 -4.45 14.43 1.06
CA ARG A 278 -3.49 13.56 1.74
C ARG A 278 -2.07 14.08 1.59
N VAL A 279 -1.76 14.60 0.40
CA VAL A 279 -0.45 15.19 0.10
C VAL A 279 -0.23 16.45 0.94
N LEU A 280 -1.25 17.33 1.05
CA LEU A 280 -1.19 18.51 1.91
C LEU A 280 -1.05 18.14 3.39
N HIS A 281 -1.83 17.16 3.86
CA HIS A 281 -1.70 16.64 5.23
C HIS A 281 -0.27 16.17 5.53
N ASP A 282 0.29 15.28 4.69
CA ASP A 282 1.64 14.72 4.90
C ASP A 282 2.72 15.81 4.86
N ALA A 283 2.58 16.83 4.00
CA ALA A 283 3.53 17.93 3.89
C ALA A 283 3.42 18.93 5.06
N ALA A 284 2.20 19.25 5.50
CA ALA A 284 1.96 20.12 6.65
C ALA A 284 2.48 19.48 7.95
N ASP A 285 2.19 18.20 8.18
CA ASP A 285 2.70 17.42 9.32
C ASP A 285 4.24 17.41 9.36
N SER A 286 4.86 17.20 8.20
CA SER A 286 6.32 17.27 8.08
C SER A 286 6.87 18.66 8.41
N TYR A 287 6.20 19.74 8.00
CA TYR A 287 6.70 21.10 8.25
C TYR A 287 6.49 21.54 9.69
N LEU A 288 5.39 21.15 10.33
CA LEU A 288 5.12 21.42 11.75
C LEU A 288 6.24 20.93 12.66
N SER A 289 6.93 19.85 12.30
CA SER A 289 8.06 19.33 13.08
C SER A 289 9.27 20.29 13.21
N TYR A 290 9.35 21.31 12.35
CA TYR A 290 10.39 22.34 12.38
C TYR A 290 9.93 23.68 12.96
N LEU A 291 8.64 23.82 13.29
CA LEU A 291 8.06 25.08 13.74
C LEU A 291 7.85 25.07 15.26
N ASP A 292 8.29 26.15 15.91
CA ASP A 292 7.88 26.44 17.28
C ASP A 292 6.45 27.00 17.31
N GLN A 293 5.78 26.85 18.46
CA GLN A 293 4.43 27.39 18.66
C GLN A 293 4.40 28.90 18.40
N GLY A 294 3.50 29.33 17.51
CA GLY A 294 3.37 30.71 17.08
C GLY A 294 2.49 30.84 15.83
N PRO A 295 2.38 32.04 15.24
CA PRO A 295 1.42 32.30 14.15
C PRO A 295 1.60 31.42 12.91
N ALA A 296 2.85 31.10 12.56
CA ALA A 296 3.15 30.20 11.45
C ALA A 296 2.75 28.76 11.76
N TYR A 297 3.00 28.29 12.99
CA TYR A 297 2.57 26.97 13.46
C TYR A 297 1.04 26.85 13.43
N ASP A 298 0.33 27.85 13.95
CA ASP A 298 -1.13 27.85 14.00
C ASP A 298 -1.76 27.81 12.59
N GLN A 299 -1.17 28.55 11.64
CA GLN A 299 -1.62 28.50 10.25
C GLN A 299 -1.42 27.13 9.61
N VAL A 300 -0.24 26.51 9.77
CA VAL A 300 0.05 25.20 9.19
C VAL A 300 -0.81 24.12 9.84
N GLN A 301 -1.05 24.22 11.16
CA GLN A 301 -1.95 23.34 11.89
C GLN A 301 -3.39 23.48 11.38
N SER A 302 -3.86 24.71 11.14
CA SER A 302 -5.18 24.95 10.56
C SER A 302 -5.32 24.37 9.15
N ASP A 303 -4.29 24.52 8.30
CA ASP A 303 -4.27 23.96 6.96
C ASP A 303 -4.26 22.43 6.98
N LEU A 304 -3.55 21.81 7.93
CA LEU A 304 -3.56 20.36 8.17
C LEU A 304 -4.96 19.87 8.57
N GLU A 305 -5.63 20.54 9.51
CA GLU A 305 -6.99 20.21 9.93
C GLU A 305 -8.00 20.39 8.79
N SER A 306 -7.86 21.47 8.01
CA SER A 306 -8.67 21.72 6.83
C SER A 306 -8.48 20.62 5.77
N ALA A 307 -7.24 20.17 5.55
CA ALA A 307 -6.96 19.07 4.63
C ALA A 307 -7.66 17.77 5.06
N ILE A 308 -7.69 17.46 6.36
CA ILE A 308 -8.41 16.29 6.88
C ILE A 308 -9.93 16.43 6.65
N ARG A 309 -10.51 17.59 6.96
CA ARG A 309 -11.93 17.88 6.68
C ARG A 309 -12.24 17.73 5.20
N ASP A 310 -11.39 18.26 4.33
CA ASP A 310 -11.55 18.14 2.88
C ASP A 310 -11.48 16.68 2.43
N GLY A 311 -10.57 15.89 3.00
CA GLY A 311 -10.51 14.45 2.79
C GLY A 311 -11.84 13.76 3.07
N LEU A 312 -12.44 14.03 4.22
CA LEU A 312 -13.73 13.45 4.62
C LEU A 312 -14.91 13.97 3.79
N PHE A 313 -15.05 15.28 3.64
CA PHE A 313 -16.28 15.88 3.14
C PHE A 313 -16.23 16.18 1.64
N LYS A 314 -15.12 16.77 1.14
CA LYS A 314 -14.98 17.10 -0.29
C LYS A 314 -14.64 15.86 -1.12
N PHE A 315 -13.69 15.06 -0.65
CA PHE A 315 -13.23 13.87 -1.36
C PHE A 315 -13.94 12.57 -0.94
N SER A 316 -14.75 12.60 0.12
CA SER A 316 -15.42 11.40 0.65
C SER A 316 -14.44 10.24 0.91
N ASP A 317 -13.25 10.54 1.43
CA ASP A 317 -12.19 9.59 1.75
C ASP A 317 -12.30 9.02 3.15
N LEU A 318 -12.66 7.73 3.25
CA LEU A 318 -12.62 7.04 4.54
C LEU A 318 -11.18 6.92 5.09
N ALA A 319 -10.15 7.02 4.24
CA ALA A 319 -8.77 7.05 4.74
C ALA A 319 -8.44 8.32 5.54
N ALA A 320 -9.26 9.37 5.47
CA ALA A 320 -9.13 10.56 6.31
C ALA A 320 -9.71 10.36 7.73
N ALA A 321 -10.57 9.35 7.92
CA ALA A 321 -11.27 9.12 9.19
C ALA A 321 -10.33 8.92 10.40
N PRO A 322 -9.28 8.08 10.34
CA PRO A 322 -8.38 7.92 11.49
C PRO A 322 -7.65 9.20 11.88
N PHE A 323 -7.36 10.08 10.92
CA PHE A 323 -6.72 11.38 11.18
C PHE A 323 -7.70 12.33 11.83
N ALA A 324 -8.94 12.39 11.33
CA ALA A 324 -10.00 13.22 11.89
C ALA A 324 -10.33 12.86 13.34
N LEU A 325 -10.39 11.56 13.66
CA LEU A 325 -10.72 11.07 15.00
C LEU A 325 -9.67 11.44 16.07
N ARG A 326 -8.43 11.70 15.64
CA ARG A 326 -7.31 12.12 16.53
C ARG A 326 -7.22 13.62 16.71
N GLN A 327 -7.75 14.42 15.79
CA GLN A 327 -7.60 15.86 15.78
C GLN A 327 -8.79 16.57 16.45
N PRO A 328 -8.59 17.21 17.63
CA PRO A 328 -9.69 17.86 18.36
C PRO A 328 -10.41 18.95 17.56
N GLY A 329 -9.69 19.65 16.68
CA GLY A 329 -10.26 20.69 15.84
C GLY A 329 -11.17 20.17 14.73
N VAL A 330 -11.05 18.90 14.33
CA VAL A 330 -11.74 18.37 13.13
C VAL A 330 -13.15 17.88 13.45
N ILE A 331 -13.29 16.98 14.43
CA ILE A 331 -14.57 16.43 14.90
C ILE A 331 -14.54 16.37 16.43
N GLU A 332 -15.63 16.79 17.07
CA GLU A 332 -15.75 16.74 18.53
C GLU A 332 -15.73 15.29 19.04
N LYS A 333 -14.79 14.99 19.93
CA LYS A 333 -14.59 13.65 20.48
C LYS A 333 -15.83 13.16 21.23
N HIS A 334 -16.24 11.92 20.95
CA HIS A 334 -17.43 11.26 21.52
C HIS A 334 -18.80 11.84 21.10
N SER A 335 -18.83 12.80 20.16
CA SER A 335 -20.08 13.21 19.51
C SER A 335 -20.70 12.06 18.72
N LYS A 336 -21.98 12.20 18.32
CA LYS A 336 -22.65 11.20 17.47
C LYS A 336 -21.90 10.99 16.14
N GLU A 337 -21.44 12.08 15.53
CA GLU A 337 -20.66 12.05 14.29
C GLU A 337 -19.32 11.33 14.48
N TRP A 338 -18.64 11.56 15.61
CA TRP A 338 -17.41 10.85 15.96
C TRP A 338 -17.62 9.34 16.07
N LEU A 339 -18.71 8.91 16.72
CA LEU A 339 -19.04 7.48 16.87
C LEU A 339 -19.36 6.82 15.53
N GLU A 340 -20.13 7.50 14.67
CA GLU A 340 -20.45 6.99 13.33
C GLU A 340 -19.19 6.85 12.47
N LEU A 341 -18.33 7.88 12.48
CA LEU A 341 -17.09 7.88 11.70
C LEU A 341 -16.09 6.83 12.21
N ALA A 342 -15.91 6.72 13.53
CA ALA A 342 -15.06 5.71 14.14
C ALA A 342 -15.54 4.30 13.81
N THR A 343 -16.85 4.08 13.81
CA THR A 343 -17.46 2.78 13.44
C THR A 343 -17.21 2.44 11.98
N GLN A 344 -17.40 3.40 11.08
CA GLN A 344 -17.11 3.22 9.64
C GLN A 344 -15.62 2.94 9.40
N SER A 345 -14.73 3.70 10.05
CA SER A 345 -13.28 3.53 9.96
C SER A 345 -12.83 2.16 10.48
N ALA A 346 -13.32 1.75 11.66
CA ALA A 346 -13.05 0.43 12.22
C ALA A 346 -13.57 -0.70 11.33
N SER A 347 -14.77 -0.55 10.77
CA SER A 347 -15.35 -1.51 9.82
C SER A 347 -14.56 -1.61 8.51
N ALA A 348 -13.89 -0.52 8.11
CA ALA A 348 -12.94 -0.51 6.99
C ALA A 348 -11.58 -1.13 7.33
N GLY A 349 -11.37 -1.57 8.58
CA GLY A 349 -10.20 -2.31 9.02
C GLY A 349 -9.13 -1.47 9.73
N ASP A 350 -9.46 -0.26 10.21
CA ASP A 350 -8.52 0.55 10.99
C ASP A 350 -8.46 0.10 12.47
N PRO A 351 -7.32 -0.45 12.95
CA PRO A 351 -7.22 -0.99 14.30
C PRO A 351 -7.30 0.10 15.39
N ASP A 352 -6.87 1.32 15.10
CA ASP A 352 -6.81 2.40 16.08
C ASP A 352 -8.21 3.02 16.30
N SER A 353 -9.00 3.16 15.23
CA SER A 353 -10.41 3.55 15.35
C SER A 353 -11.21 2.53 16.17
N ALA A 354 -10.96 1.23 15.96
CA ALA A 354 -11.56 0.17 16.78
C ALA A 354 -11.13 0.29 18.25
N LEU A 355 -9.86 0.63 18.52
CA LEU A 355 -9.35 0.84 19.88
C LEU A 355 -10.01 2.06 20.56
N GLN A 356 -10.21 3.15 19.84
CA GLN A 356 -10.87 4.33 20.36
C GLN A 356 -12.34 4.06 20.69
N LEU A 357 -13.05 3.31 19.83
CA LEU A 357 -14.41 2.84 20.14
C LEU A 357 -14.44 1.94 21.37
N ALA A 358 -13.47 1.03 21.48
CA ALA A 358 -13.33 0.20 22.66
C ALA A 358 -13.23 1.05 23.93
N PHE A 359 -12.32 2.03 23.96
CA PHE A 359 -12.17 2.90 25.13
C PHE A 359 -13.40 3.76 25.42
N TYR A 360 -14.11 4.25 24.40
CA TYR A 360 -15.37 4.96 24.59
C TYR A 360 -16.41 4.09 25.31
N HIS A 361 -16.66 2.88 24.80
CA HIS A 361 -17.65 1.96 25.38
C HIS A 361 -17.21 1.43 26.74
N LEU A 362 -15.93 1.05 26.91
CA LEU A 362 -15.40 0.60 28.19
C LEU A 362 -15.58 1.66 29.29
N ARG A 363 -15.46 2.95 28.97
CA ARG A 363 -15.75 4.02 29.93
C ARG A 363 -17.24 4.18 30.19
N LYS A 364 -18.02 4.30 29.13
CA LYS A 364 -19.47 4.51 29.18
C LYS A 364 -20.15 3.42 30.03
N ASP A 365 -19.75 2.18 29.82
CA ASP A 365 -20.37 1.01 30.43
C ASP A 365 -19.74 0.67 31.80
N GLY A 366 -18.77 1.46 32.25
CA GLY A 366 -18.11 1.32 33.56
C GLY A 366 -17.17 0.12 33.65
N TRP A 367 -16.63 -0.31 32.51
CA TRP A 367 -15.55 -1.29 32.50
C TRP A 367 -14.23 -0.69 33.03
N ARG A 368 -13.95 0.58 32.67
CA ARG A 368 -12.71 1.29 33.01
C ARG A 368 -12.95 2.78 33.30
N PRO A 369 -12.47 3.34 34.44
CA PRO A 369 -11.84 2.63 35.55
C PRO A 369 -12.84 1.68 36.24
N VAL A 370 -12.33 0.80 37.10
CA VAL A 370 -13.16 -0.15 37.83
C VAL A 370 -14.07 0.60 38.80
N GLU A 371 -15.35 0.71 38.45
CA GLU A 371 -16.35 1.30 39.34
C GLU A 371 -16.87 0.23 40.31
N PRO A 372 -16.60 0.36 41.63
CA PRO A 372 -17.16 -0.57 42.60
C PRO A 372 -18.69 -0.45 42.59
N ASN A 373 -19.39 -1.58 42.47
CA ASN A 373 -20.85 -1.74 42.49
C ASN A 373 -21.61 -1.58 41.15
N LYS A 374 -20.95 -1.29 40.02
CA LYS A 374 -21.63 -1.28 38.71
C LYS A 374 -21.59 -2.67 38.06
N LYS A 375 -22.75 -3.33 37.96
CA LYS A 375 -22.89 -4.58 37.19
C LYS A 375 -22.73 -4.27 35.70
N ARG A 376 -21.62 -4.71 35.12
CA ARG A 376 -21.33 -4.55 33.70
C ARG A 376 -22.17 -5.56 32.92
N ARG A 377 -22.91 -5.08 31.93
CA ARG A 377 -23.78 -5.93 31.11
C ARG A 377 -23.46 -5.83 29.62
N ASP A 378 -22.87 -4.72 29.19
CA ASP A 378 -22.59 -4.46 27.79
C ASP A 378 -21.16 -4.88 27.45
N TRP A 379 -21.01 -5.79 26.50
CA TRP A 379 -19.73 -6.31 26.03
C TRP A 379 -19.17 -5.53 24.84
N THR A 380 -19.88 -4.50 24.35
CA THR A 380 -19.50 -3.74 23.16
C THR A 380 -18.05 -3.23 23.23
N GLY A 381 -17.61 -2.70 24.38
CA GLY A 381 -16.23 -2.24 24.56
C GLY A 381 -15.18 -3.36 24.53
N ILE A 382 -15.53 -4.55 25.02
CA ILE A 382 -14.69 -5.76 25.00
C ILE A 382 -14.56 -6.27 23.57
N GLU A 383 -15.69 -6.32 22.84
CA GLU A 383 -15.74 -6.75 21.44
C GLU A 383 -14.91 -5.83 20.54
N TRP A 384 -15.04 -4.51 20.69
CA TRP A 384 -14.21 -3.56 19.92
C TRP A 384 -12.71 -3.67 20.26
N LEU A 385 -12.36 -3.98 21.50
CA LEU A 385 -10.96 -4.22 21.88
C LEU A 385 -10.42 -5.48 21.21
N ALA A 386 -11.21 -6.56 21.16
CA ALA A 386 -10.86 -7.77 20.43
C ALA A 386 -10.73 -7.51 18.92
N VAL A 387 -11.66 -6.74 18.32
CA VAL A 387 -11.57 -6.33 16.91
C VAL A 387 -10.29 -5.53 16.65
N SER A 388 -9.95 -4.57 17.52
CA SER A 388 -8.69 -3.82 17.41
C SER A 388 -7.47 -4.73 17.46
N ALA A 389 -7.46 -5.71 18.39
CA ALA A 389 -6.38 -6.68 18.49
C ALA A 389 -6.24 -7.51 17.20
N ALA A 390 -7.34 -8.07 16.69
CA ALA A 390 -7.36 -8.85 15.46
C ALA A 390 -6.90 -8.04 14.23
N LEU A 391 -7.36 -6.79 14.10
CA LEU A 391 -6.95 -5.90 13.00
C LEU A 391 -5.46 -5.51 13.08
N SER A 392 -4.83 -5.64 14.24
CA SER A 392 -3.40 -5.36 14.46
C SER A 392 -2.47 -6.52 14.06
N ALA A 393 -3.00 -7.59 13.46
CA ALA A 393 -2.23 -8.76 13.02
C ALA A 393 -0.97 -8.47 12.16
N PRO A 394 -0.89 -7.41 11.32
CA PRO A 394 0.36 -7.06 10.64
C PRO A 394 1.54 -6.77 11.59
N GLU A 395 1.26 -6.37 12.83
CA GLU A 395 2.23 -6.11 13.88
C GLU A 395 1.96 -7.02 15.08
N THR A 396 2.59 -8.20 15.08
CA THR A 396 2.40 -9.27 16.08
C THR A 396 2.48 -8.77 17.53
N GLY A 397 3.40 -7.84 17.82
CA GLY A 397 3.52 -7.26 19.16
C GLY A 397 2.33 -6.39 19.56
N SER A 398 1.84 -5.54 18.66
CA SER A 398 0.66 -4.70 18.91
C SER A 398 -0.59 -5.56 19.15
N MET A 399 -0.79 -6.59 18.31
CA MET A 399 -1.85 -7.58 18.50
C MET A 399 -1.75 -8.29 19.86
N ALA A 400 -0.58 -8.83 20.20
CA ALA A 400 -0.37 -9.56 21.45
C ALA A 400 -0.62 -8.69 22.69
N VAL A 401 -0.14 -7.45 22.70
CA VAL A 401 -0.35 -6.50 23.81
C VAL A 401 -1.84 -6.18 23.99
N LYS A 402 -2.60 -6.00 22.90
CA LYS A 402 -4.05 -5.73 22.97
C LYS A 402 -4.84 -6.94 23.51
N TYR A 403 -4.50 -8.17 23.08
CA TYR A 403 -5.10 -9.38 23.64
C TYR A 403 -4.73 -9.61 25.12
N LEU A 404 -3.50 -9.29 25.52
CA LEU A 404 -3.11 -9.33 26.93
C LEU A 404 -3.90 -8.30 27.75
N GLY A 405 -4.02 -7.07 27.26
CA GLY A 405 -4.84 -6.03 27.91
C GLY A 405 -6.30 -6.45 28.08
N LEU A 406 -6.87 -7.10 27.05
CA LEU A 406 -8.21 -7.68 27.07
C LEU A 406 -8.35 -8.77 28.15
N ALA A 407 -7.40 -9.71 28.21
CA ALA A 407 -7.41 -10.79 29.19
C ALA A 407 -7.31 -10.24 30.63
N HIS A 408 -6.37 -9.32 30.88
CA HIS A 408 -6.24 -8.67 32.18
C HIS A 408 -7.51 -7.93 32.60
N LEU A 409 -8.12 -7.18 31.69
CA LEU A 409 -9.39 -6.51 31.94
C LEU A 409 -10.47 -7.52 32.34
N LEU A 410 -10.67 -8.59 31.57
CA LEU A 410 -11.68 -9.60 31.87
C LEU A 410 -11.47 -10.27 33.24
N ARG A 411 -10.22 -10.59 33.58
CA ARG A 411 -9.87 -11.16 34.89
C ARG A 411 -10.15 -10.23 36.06
N GLU A 412 -9.78 -8.95 35.96
CA GLU A 412 -10.09 -7.95 36.99
C GLU A 412 -11.60 -7.82 37.24
N HIS A 413 -12.42 -8.36 36.34
CA HIS A 413 -13.88 -8.33 36.39
C HIS A 413 -14.53 -9.69 36.60
N GLY A 414 -13.74 -10.71 36.95
CA GLY A 414 -14.25 -12.04 37.27
C GLY A 414 -14.58 -12.92 36.06
N TYR A 415 -14.17 -12.52 34.85
CA TYR A 415 -14.31 -13.27 33.59
C TYR A 415 -12.98 -13.90 33.19
N ALA A 416 -12.35 -14.63 34.12
CA ALA A 416 -11.00 -15.16 33.92
C ALA A 416 -10.95 -16.21 32.80
N ASP A 417 -11.98 -17.05 32.67
CA ASP A 417 -12.06 -18.11 31.66
C ASP A 417 -12.21 -17.53 30.24
N GLU A 418 -13.03 -16.49 30.08
CA GLU A 418 -13.14 -15.73 28.84
C GLU A 418 -11.81 -15.03 28.50
N GLY A 419 -11.10 -14.50 29.50
CA GLY A 419 -9.77 -13.93 29.35
C GLY A 419 -8.76 -14.93 28.77
N ILE A 420 -8.73 -16.17 29.27
CA ILE A 420 -7.85 -17.24 28.74
C ILE A 420 -8.21 -17.58 27.30
N SER A 421 -9.51 -17.66 26.99
CA SER A 421 -9.99 -18.03 25.66
C SER A 421 -9.50 -17.05 24.59
N TRP A 422 -9.41 -15.75 24.92
CA TRP A 422 -8.82 -14.75 24.03
C TRP A 422 -7.31 -14.90 23.82
N ILE A 423 -6.59 -15.38 24.83
CA ILE A 423 -5.16 -15.69 24.69
C ILE A 423 -4.95 -16.93 23.81
N ASP A 424 -5.80 -17.95 23.93
CA ASP A 424 -5.78 -19.11 23.04
C ASP A 424 -6.02 -18.67 21.59
N PHE A 425 -7.03 -17.83 21.35
CA PHE A 425 -7.32 -17.25 20.04
C PHE A 425 -6.15 -16.43 19.47
N ALA A 426 -5.47 -15.65 20.32
CA ALA A 426 -4.28 -14.89 19.93
C ALA A 426 -3.15 -15.82 19.47
N LYS A 427 -2.89 -16.92 20.19
CA LYS A 427 -1.84 -17.89 19.84
C LYS A 427 -2.15 -18.61 18.53
N GLU A 428 -3.40 -19.00 18.32
CA GLU A 428 -3.87 -19.59 17.06
C GLU A 428 -3.67 -18.61 15.90
N SER A 429 -4.13 -17.36 16.06
CA SER A 429 -3.97 -16.30 15.07
C SER A 429 -2.51 -16.02 14.70
N ILE A 430 -1.60 -16.03 15.69
CA ILE A 430 -0.16 -15.85 15.49
C ILE A 430 0.43 -17.06 14.74
N GLY A 431 0.08 -18.28 15.17
CA GLY A 431 0.63 -19.53 14.65
C GLY A 431 0.18 -19.85 13.24
N GLU A 432 -1.11 -19.76 12.95
CA GLU A 432 -1.68 -20.09 11.62
C GLU A 432 -1.20 -19.14 10.53
N ALA A 433 -0.98 -17.87 10.88
CA ALA A 433 -0.57 -16.85 9.94
C ALA A 433 0.96 -16.72 9.79
N GLY A 434 1.75 -17.46 10.59
CA GLY A 434 3.21 -17.41 10.55
C GLY A 434 3.77 -16.03 10.88
N LEU A 435 3.08 -15.28 11.75
CA LEU A 435 3.39 -13.87 12.05
C LEU A 435 4.50 -13.71 13.10
N ASP A 436 4.92 -14.79 13.75
CA ASP A 436 5.95 -14.82 14.79
C ASP A 436 7.02 -15.86 14.45
N PRO A 437 7.90 -15.60 13.46
CA PRO A 437 8.89 -16.58 13.00
C PRO A 437 9.89 -16.98 14.09
N GLU A 438 10.09 -16.13 15.11
CA GLU A 438 10.97 -16.39 16.25
C GLU A 438 10.23 -17.04 17.45
N ASN A 439 8.91 -17.25 17.33
CA ASN A 439 8.03 -17.74 18.40
C ASN A 439 8.11 -16.92 19.71
N LYS A 440 8.57 -15.67 19.65
CA LYS A 440 8.78 -14.83 20.84
C LYS A 440 7.46 -14.53 21.55
N TRP A 441 6.45 -14.10 20.79
CA TRP A 441 5.13 -13.76 21.32
C TRP A 441 4.32 -15.01 21.62
N HIS A 442 4.43 -16.05 20.79
CA HIS A 442 3.79 -17.33 21.05
C HIS A 442 4.25 -17.93 22.39
N ASN A 443 5.56 -17.92 22.66
CA ASN A 443 6.12 -18.38 23.92
C ASN A 443 5.70 -17.48 25.10
N TYR A 444 5.75 -16.16 24.94
CA TYR A 444 5.33 -15.22 25.98
C TYR A 444 3.86 -15.42 26.39
N LEU A 445 2.95 -15.56 25.43
CA LEU A 445 1.54 -15.86 25.70
C LEU A 445 1.38 -17.25 26.35
N GLY A 446 2.20 -18.23 25.98
CA GLY A 446 2.25 -19.54 26.64
C GLY A 446 2.67 -19.46 28.11
N GLU A 447 3.75 -18.74 28.41
CA GLU A 447 4.20 -18.48 29.79
C GLU A 447 3.11 -17.77 30.60
N PHE A 448 2.44 -16.78 29.99
CA PHE A 448 1.33 -16.07 30.61
C PHE A 448 0.17 -17.00 30.94
N GLN A 449 -0.25 -17.87 30.02
CA GLN A 449 -1.32 -18.85 30.27
C GLN A 449 -0.95 -19.86 31.36
N GLN A 450 0.33 -20.23 31.46
CA GLN A 450 0.80 -21.13 32.50
C GLN A 450 0.78 -20.44 33.88
N ALA A 451 1.31 -19.21 33.95
CA ALA A 451 1.20 -18.38 35.15
C ALA A 451 -0.26 -18.10 35.53
N TRP A 452 -1.16 -17.99 34.55
CA TRP A 452 -2.59 -17.79 34.77
C TRP A 452 -3.28 -18.96 35.48
N LYS A 453 -2.75 -20.19 35.35
CA LYS A 453 -3.27 -21.41 35.97
C LYS A 453 -2.64 -21.72 37.33
N ASP A 454 -1.43 -21.21 37.58
CA ASP A 454 -0.69 -21.39 38.82
C ASP A 454 -0.98 -20.26 39.83
N THR A 455 -0.79 -20.52 41.12
CA THR A 455 -1.08 -19.61 42.24
C THR A 455 -0.52 -18.18 42.07
N ASP A 456 -1.16 -17.22 42.74
CA ASP A 456 -0.94 -15.75 42.69
C ASP A 456 0.54 -15.28 42.66
N GLU A 457 1.49 -16.03 43.22
CA GLU A 457 2.90 -15.63 43.24
C GLU A 457 3.60 -15.71 41.87
N SER A 458 3.20 -16.63 41.00
CA SER A 458 3.74 -16.76 39.63
C SER A 458 3.24 -15.63 38.71
N LEU A 459 2.04 -15.14 39.00
CA LEU A 459 1.38 -14.03 38.31
C LEU A 459 1.96 -12.67 38.66
N LYS A 460 2.57 -12.48 39.83
CA LYS A 460 3.23 -11.20 40.22
C LYS A 460 4.25 -10.68 39.19
N LYS A 461 4.87 -11.58 38.40
CA LYS A 461 5.80 -11.22 37.32
C LYS A 461 5.08 -10.65 36.08
N TYR A 462 3.82 -11.01 35.87
CA TYR A 462 2.98 -10.63 34.74
C TYR A 462 1.80 -9.71 35.15
N GLU A 463 1.60 -9.48 36.45
CA GLU A 463 0.67 -8.53 37.06
C GLU A 463 1.14 -7.09 36.80
N LYS A 464 1.00 -6.68 35.55
CA LYS A 464 0.75 -5.26 35.27
C LYS A 464 -0.75 -5.09 35.36
N SER A 465 -1.22 -4.06 36.07
CA SER A 465 -2.66 -3.76 36.10
C SER A 465 -3.17 -3.63 34.67
N SER A 466 -4.42 -4.03 34.40
CA SER A 466 -5.08 -3.74 33.12
C SER A 466 -4.95 -2.25 32.77
N ASN A 467 -4.93 -1.37 33.79
CA ASN A 467 -4.71 0.05 33.62
C ASN A 467 -3.33 0.40 33.07
N GLU A 468 -2.27 -0.35 33.35
CA GLU A 468 -0.94 -0.10 32.78
C GLU A 468 -0.89 -0.47 31.29
N PHE A 469 -1.39 -1.64 30.92
CA PHE A 469 -1.47 -2.07 29.52
C PHE A 469 -2.40 -1.17 28.70
N LEU A 470 -3.59 -0.88 29.22
CA LEU A 470 -4.58 -0.06 28.55
C LEU A 470 -4.21 1.44 28.56
N ALA A 471 -3.50 1.95 29.58
CA ALA A 471 -2.98 3.33 29.54
C ALA A 471 -1.84 3.49 28.54
N GLN A 472 -0.99 2.46 28.37
CA GLN A 472 0.04 2.47 27.32
C GLN A 472 -0.60 2.49 25.93
N LEU A 473 -1.64 1.67 25.71
CA LEU A 473 -2.40 1.62 24.46
C LEU A 473 -3.21 2.90 24.18
N GLU A 474 -3.51 3.71 25.20
CA GLU A 474 -4.26 4.96 25.04
C GLU A 474 -3.35 6.17 24.76
N GLN A 475 -2.06 6.06 25.09
CA GLN A 475 -1.06 7.12 24.84
C GLN A 475 -0.40 7.02 23.46
N THR A 476 -0.61 5.92 22.75
CA THR A 476 -0.24 5.69 21.34
C THR A 476 -1.34 6.13 20.40
#